data_AF-A0A401Y3T3-F1
#
_entry.id   AF-A0A401Y3T3-F1
#
_cell.length_a   1.000
_cell.length_b   1.000
_cell.length_c   1.000
_cell.angle_alpha   90.00
_cell.angle_beta   90.00
_cell.angle_gamma   90.00
#
_symmetry.space_group_name_H-M   'P 1'
#
loop_
_entity.id
_entity.type
_entity.pdbx_description
1 polymer ?
#
loop_
_entity_poly.entity_id
_entity_poly.type
_entity_poly.pdbx_seq_one_letter_code
_entity_poly.pdbx_strand_id
1 'polypeptide(L)'
;MTAVADNAPRFRENTDHVESWFVRANDPASPRAVWLKRTVLCRRDGTTVTEAWCSVFDGTRTAAYRHEERLDLDLTAGGGRSAGSLGDVAWDLSFTRDPGPLGEPMSLLPSARMVDAPFPKNKLLSPFPVATFAGGLTWGGETWDLEGWVGMEGHNWGAAHSPEYAWGQCVFPEQGAVVEAASGRIELGSRTSPLFSMLVVRVGDVEHRFDRIVDRWRQRPDLDFPRWTLEMRGRAGRARLEMTADPAAMVCLGYDNPARPRSYCLNSKTARVRLSVEPRRGAPFELTSEHGGALEFLRPDPVAEVQPVV
;
A
#
# COMPACT_ATOMS: atom_id res chain seq x y z
N MET A 1 -10.75 -16.63 0.72
CA MET A 1 -11.29 -15.96 1.92
C MET A 1 -12.31 -14.95 1.42
N THR A 2 -13.26 -14.53 2.25
CA THR A 2 -14.20 -13.46 1.86
C THR A 2 -13.60 -12.12 2.27
N ALA A 3 -13.90 -11.05 1.54
CA ALA A 3 -13.42 -9.71 1.88
C ALA A 3 -13.79 -9.27 3.32
N VAL A 4 -14.90 -9.79 3.88
CA VAL A 4 -15.29 -9.57 5.28
C VAL A 4 -14.30 -10.23 6.25
N ALA A 5 -13.91 -11.48 6.01
CA ALA A 5 -12.93 -12.18 6.84
C ALA A 5 -11.53 -11.56 6.69
N ASP A 6 -11.18 -11.13 5.48
CA ASP A 6 -9.93 -10.45 5.18
C ASP A 6 -9.80 -9.13 5.95
N ASN A 7 -10.93 -8.44 6.19
CA ASN A 7 -11.03 -7.19 6.94
C ASN A 7 -11.28 -7.35 8.45
N ALA A 8 -11.42 -8.56 8.98
CA ALA A 8 -11.63 -8.78 10.41
C ALA A 8 -10.40 -8.33 11.22
N PRO A 9 -10.58 -7.59 12.34
CA PRO A 9 -9.49 -7.23 13.24
C PRO A 9 -8.73 -8.43 13.79
N ARG A 10 -7.40 -8.30 13.89
CA ARG A 10 -6.47 -9.33 14.36
C ARG A 10 -5.65 -8.88 15.57
N PHE A 11 -5.72 -7.60 15.94
CA PHE A 11 -5.07 -7.09 17.14
C PHE A 11 -5.57 -7.80 18.40
N ARG A 12 -4.67 -7.90 19.38
CA ARG A 12 -4.97 -8.45 20.70
C ARG A 12 -4.50 -7.46 21.75
N GLU A 13 -5.39 -7.12 22.67
CA GLU A 13 -5.04 -6.28 23.81
C GLU A 13 -3.87 -6.87 24.60
N ASN A 14 -3.08 -6.00 25.23
CA ASN A 14 -1.91 -6.38 26.03
C ASN A 14 -0.83 -7.16 25.22
N THR A 15 -0.79 -6.97 23.90
CA THR A 15 0.28 -7.48 23.03
C THR A 15 0.86 -6.36 22.19
N ASP A 16 2.13 -6.51 21.79
CA ASP A 16 2.73 -5.63 20.80
C ASP A 16 2.10 -5.92 19.44
N HIS A 17 1.30 -4.98 18.95
CA HIS A 17 0.56 -5.11 17.71
C HIS A 17 0.38 -3.76 17.03
N VAL A 18 0.51 -3.75 15.72
CA VAL A 18 0.07 -2.66 14.85
C VAL A 18 -0.80 -3.26 13.76
N GLU A 19 -1.98 -2.70 13.55
CA GLU A 19 -2.93 -3.10 12.52
C GLU A 19 -3.48 -1.86 11.83
N SER A 20 -3.63 -1.89 10.52
CA SER A 20 -4.08 -0.75 9.73
C SER A 20 -4.98 -1.17 8.58
N TRP A 21 -6.09 -0.44 8.43
CA TRP A 21 -6.94 -0.47 7.25
C TRP A 21 -6.78 0.85 6.52
N PHE A 22 -6.61 0.79 5.22
CA PHE A 22 -6.38 1.99 4.42
C PHE A 22 -7.03 1.89 3.05
N VAL A 23 -7.38 3.04 2.52
CA VAL A 23 -7.82 3.20 1.13
C VAL A 23 -6.97 4.24 0.45
N ARG A 24 -6.79 4.08 -0.86
CA ARG A 24 -6.31 5.14 -1.74
C ARG A 24 -7.18 5.23 -2.96
N ALA A 25 -7.34 6.43 -3.48
CA ALA A 25 -8.02 6.69 -4.74
C ALA A 25 -7.20 7.69 -5.55
N ASN A 26 -7.16 7.47 -6.87
CA ASN A 26 -6.47 8.31 -7.84
C ASN A 26 -7.43 8.77 -8.92
N ASP A 27 -7.29 10.03 -9.28
CA ASP A 27 -7.87 10.55 -10.50
C ASP A 27 -7.19 9.89 -11.70
N PRO A 28 -7.92 9.23 -12.62
CA PRO A 28 -7.34 8.65 -13.83
C PRO A 28 -6.78 9.69 -14.80
N ALA A 29 -7.25 10.94 -14.72
CA ALA A 29 -6.93 12.00 -15.67
C ALA A 29 -5.83 12.97 -15.20
N SER A 30 -5.54 13.01 -13.89
CA SER A 30 -4.63 13.99 -13.32
C SER A 30 -3.85 13.42 -12.13
N PRO A 31 -2.70 14.00 -11.75
CA PRO A 31 -1.91 13.54 -10.60
C PRO A 31 -2.55 13.90 -9.25
N ARG A 32 -3.86 13.68 -9.10
CA ARG A 32 -4.61 13.83 -7.86
C ARG A 32 -4.79 12.49 -7.18
N ALA A 33 -4.60 12.48 -5.86
CA ALA A 33 -4.81 11.29 -5.05
C ALA A 33 -5.20 11.65 -3.62
N VAL A 34 -5.95 10.75 -2.99
CA VAL A 34 -6.21 10.73 -1.55
C VAL A 34 -5.83 9.38 -0.97
N TRP A 35 -5.31 9.39 0.25
CA TRP A 35 -5.09 8.20 1.04
C TRP A 35 -5.61 8.42 2.46
N LEU A 36 -6.45 7.50 2.92
CA LEU A 36 -7.01 7.48 4.26
C LEU A 36 -6.59 6.19 4.94
N LYS A 37 -6.17 6.27 6.20
CA LYS A 37 -5.80 5.10 6.99
C LYS A 37 -6.28 5.25 8.42
N ARG A 38 -6.81 4.16 8.97
CA ARG A 38 -6.97 3.99 10.40
C ARG A 38 -5.94 2.99 10.91
N THR A 39 -5.34 3.27 12.06
CA THR A 39 -4.37 2.38 12.71
C THR A 39 -4.85 2.06 14.12
N VAL A 40 -4.64 0.83 14.55
CA VAL A 40 -4.71 0.42 15.96
C VAL A 40 -3.31 -0.04 16.36
N LEU A 41 -2.80 0.55 17.43
CA LEU A 41 -1.51 0.21 18.02
C LEU A 41 -1.74 -0.25 19.46
N CYS A 42 -1.40 -1.51 19.74
CA CYS A 42 -1.44 -2.09 21.08
C CYS A 42 -0.02 -2.33 21.60
N ARG A 43 0.17 -2.17 22.91
CA ARG A 43 1.41 -2.48 23.63
C ARG A 43 1.15 -3.48 24.75
N ARG A 44 2.20 -4.20 25.17
CA ARG A 44 2.15 -5.17 26.28
C ARG A 44 1.78 -4.57 27.64
N ASP A 45 2.01 -3.28 27.84
CA ASP A 45 1.65 -2.56 29.06
C ASP A 45 0.15 -2.22 29.16
N GLY A 46 -0.63 -2.60 28.14
CA GLY A 46 -2.08 -2.35 28.06
C GLY A 46 -2.44 -1.07 27.31
N THR A 47 -1.46 -0.27 26.90
CA THR A 47 -1.71 0.94 26.09
C THR A 47 -2.28 0.55 24.73
N THR A 48 -3.39 1.19 24.35
CA THR A 48 -3.96 1.10 23.00
C THR A 48 -4.19 2.50 22.45
N VAL A 49 -3.68 2.76 21.25
CA VAL A 49 -3.87 4.02 20.53
C VAL A 49 -4.56 3.73 19.21
N THR A 50 -5.54 4.56 18.86
CA THR A 50 -6.14 4.57 17.53
C THR A 50 -5.75 5.85 16.82
N GLU A 51 -5.37 5.75 15.56
CA GLU A 51 -4.92 6.90 14.78
C GLU A 51 -5.66 6.99 13.47
N ALA A 52 -6.11 8.20 13.15
CA ALA A 52 -6.59 8.60 11.85
C ALA A 52 -5.45 9.25 11.07
N TRP A 53 -5.32 8.88 9.80
CA TRP A 53 -4.31 9.41 8.88
C TRP A 53 -4.99 9.81 7.58
N CYS A 54 -4.61 10.98 7.05
CA CYS A 54 -5.04 11.47 5.75
C CYS A 54 -3.83 12.01 5.00
N SER A 55 -3.71 11.72 3.71
CA SER A 55 -2.76 12.38 2.83
C SER A 55 -3.41 12.68 1.48
N VAL A 56 -3.17 13.88 0.97
CA VAL A 56 -3.74 14.38 -0.29
C VAL A 56 -2.65 14.95 -1.18
N PHE A 57 -2.81 14.75 -2.48
CA PHE A 57 -1.84 15.09 -3.51
C PHE A 57 -2.61 15.69 -4.69
N ASP A 58 -2.14 16.80 -5.29
CA ASP A 58 -2.73 17.35 -6.53
C ASP A 58 -1.74 17.52 -7.68
N GLY A 59 -0.54 16.96 -7.52
CA GLY A 59 0.58 17.09 -8.46
C GLY A 59 1.44 18.34 -8.25
N THR A 60 0.97 19.30 -7.46
CA THR A 60 1.71 20.53 -7.12
C THR A 60 1.87 20.73 -5.62
N ARG A 61 0.87 20.33 -4.84
CA ARG A 61 0.78 20.41 -3.40
C ARG A 61 0.63 18.99 -2.85
N THR A 62 1.13 18.81 -1.64
CA THR A 62 0.87 17.66 -0.79
C THR A 62 0.52 18.12 0.61
N ALA A 63 -0.33 17.36 1.29
CA ALA A 63 -0.57 17.52 2.71
C ALA A 63 -0.73 16.15 3.37
N ALA A 64 -0.34 16.06 4.64
CA ALA A 64 -0.60 14.90 5.46
C ALA A 64 -1.04 15.35 6.85
N TYR A 65 -1.89 14.53 7.47
CA TYR A 65 -2.44 14.77 8.79
C TYR A 65 -2.52 13.46 9.56
N ARG A 66 -2.29 13.55 10.87
CA ARG A 66 -2.42 12.48 11.85
C ARG A 66 -3.15 13.02 13.07
N HIS A 67 -4.09 12.26 13.60
CA HIS A 67 -4.70 12.56 14.88
C HIS A 67 -5.01 11.26 15.64
N GLU A 68 -4.91 11.30 16.97
CA GLU A 68 -5.30 10.19 17.85
C GLU A 68 -6.82 10.15 18.02
N GLU A 69 -7.53 9.89 16.93
CA GLU A 69 -8.97 9.71 16.90
C GLU A 69 -9.35 8.56 15.98
N ARG A 70 -10.63 8.18 16.03
CA ARG A 70 -11.17 7.12 15.21
C ARG A 70 -11.57 7.68 13.84
N LEU A 71 -10.96 7.13 12.78
CA LEU A 71 -11.47 7.23 11.42
C LEU A 71 -12.36 6.02 11.13
N ASP A 72 -13.61 6.29 10.74
CA ASP A 72 -14.56 5.25 10.36
C ASP A 72 -14.37 4.82 8.90
N LEU A 73 -14.07 3.54 8.73
CA LEU A 73 -14.10 2.82 7.46
C LEU A 73 -15.14 1.71 7.61
N ASP A 74 -16.32 1.94 7.03
CA ASP A 74 -17.42 0.97 7.02
C ASP A 74 -17.23 0.00 5.87
N LEU A 75 -16.67 -1.16 6.18
CA LEU A 75 -16.28 -2.18 5.21
C LEU A 75 -17.37 -3.22 5.03
N THR A 76 -17.64 -3.60 3.78
CA THR A 76 -18.60 -4.62 3.38
C THR A 76 -17.91 -5.70 2.55
N ALA A 77 -18.65 -6.72 2.10
CA ALA A 77 -18.09 -7.74 1.20
C ALA A 77 -17.73 -7.20 -0.19
N GLY A 78 -18.27 -6.05 -0.61
CA GLY A 78 -18.17 -5.52 -1.97
C GLY A 78 -17.53 -4.14 -2.09
N GLY A 79 -17.03 -3.57 -0.99
CA GLY A 79 -16.58 -2.19 -0.96
C GLY A 79 -16.73 -1.58 0.43
N GLY A 80 -16.86 -0.26 0.51
CA GLY A 80 -17.06 0.42 1.77
C GLY A 80 -17.36 1.90 1.63
N ARG A 81 -17.50 2.57 2.77
CA ARG A 81 -17.75 4.01 2.88
C ARG A 81 -16.91 4.63 3.99
N SER A 82 -16.63 5.92 3.83
CA SER A 82 -16.00 6.74 4.86
C SER A 82 -16.43 8.18 4.68
N ALA A 83 -16.76 8.83 5.78
CA ALA A 83 -17.00 10.27 5.82
C ALA A 83 -16.32 10.85 7.07
N GLY A 84 -15.78 12.06 6.96
CA GLY A 84 -15.07 12.69 8.05
C GLY A 84 -14.25 13.90 7.61
N SER A 85 -13.48 14.45 8.53
CA SER A 85 -12.51 15.49 8.24
C SER A 85 -11.28 15.33 9.12
N LEU A 86 -10.11 15.69 8.60
CA LEU A 86 -8.86 15.68 9.32
C LEU A 86 -7.95 16.79 8.77
N GLY A 87 -7.49 17.67 9.65
CA GLY A 87 -6.81 18.90 9.22
C GLY A 87 -7.75 19.81 8.43
N ASP A 88 -7.32 20.22 7.24
CA ASP A 88 -8.12 21.01 6.29
C ASP A 88 -8.77 20.17 5.18
N VAL A 89 -8.76 18.84 5.33
CA VAL A 89 -9.38 17.89 4.40
C VAL A 89 -10.69 17.38 4.98
N ALA A 90 -11.76 17.41 4.18
CA ALA A 90 -13.03 16.78 4.48
C ALA A 90 -13.43 15.84 3.36
N TRP A 91 -14.06 14.70 3.66
CA TRP A 91 -14.47 13.72 2.67
C TRP A 91 -15.82 13.09 3.03
N ASP A 92 -16.51 12.65 1.98
CA ASP A 92 -17.61 11.68 2.04
C ASP A 92 -17.49 10.84 0.77
N LEU A 93 -16.99 9.62 0.92
CA LEU A 93 -16.67 8.75 -0.19
C LEU A 93 -17.20 7.34 0.01
N SER A 94 -17.40 6.68 -1.11
CA SER A 94 -17.67 5.26 -1.19
C SER A 94 -16.74 4.62 -2.20
N PHE A 95 -16.50 3.32 -2.05
CA PHE A 95 -15.75 2.55 -3.02
C PHE A 95 -16.41 1.20 -3.22
N THR A 96 -16.38 0.71 -4.45
CA THR A 96 -16.92 -0.58 -4.86
C THR A 96 -15.81 -1.38 -5.51
N ARG A 97 -15.64 -2.63 -5.09
CA ARG A 97 -14.64 -3.53 -5.68
C ARG A 97 -14.93 -3.74 -7.16
N ASP A 98 -13.88 -3.94 -7.95
CA ASP A 98 -14.05 -4.44 -9.31
C ASP A 98 -14.80 -5.79 -9.29
N PRO A 99 -15.82 -6.00 -10.13
CA PRO A 99 -16.62 -7.22 -10.10
C PRO A 99 -15.92 -8.43 -10.71
N GLY A 100 -14.80 -8.24 -11.41
CA GLY A 100 -14.02 -9.29 -12.06
C GLY A 100 -12.79 -9.73 -11.26
N PRO A 101 -11.89 -10.53 -11.87
CA PRO A 101 -10.70 -11.07 -11.20
C PRO A 101 -9.72 -10.02 -10.67
N LEU A 102 -9.80 -8.78 -11.19
CA LEU A 102 -8.98 -7.67 -10.70
C LEU A 102 -9.42 -7.22 -9.31
N GLY A 103 -10.69 -7.37 -8.93
CA GLY A 103 -11.20 -6.98 -7.62
C GLY A 103 -11.13 -8.07 -6.55
N GLU A 104 -10.76 -9.30 -6.90
CA GLU A 104 -10.60 -10.39 -5.93
C GLU A 104 -9.44 -10.11 -4.96
N PRO A 105 -9.49 -10.56 -3.70
CA PRO A 105 -8.41 -10.33 -2.74
C PRO A 105 -7.02 -10.73 -3.27
N MET A 106 -6.03 -9.90 -2.99
CA MET A 106 -4.65 -10.12 -3.42
C MET A 106 -3.71 -10.07 -2.22
N SER A 107 -2.78 -11.02 -2.16
CA SER A 107 -1.69 -11.02 -1.18
C SER A 107 -0.37 -11.29 -1.91
N LEU A 108 0.69 -10.65 -1.43
CA LEU A 108 2.06 -10.92 -1.87
C LEU A 108 2.60 -12.24 -1.30
N LEU A 109 1.99 -12.78 -0.23
CA LEU A 109 2.46 -13.99 0.41
C LEU A 109 2.34 -15.20 -0.54
N PRO A 110 3.31 -16.14 -0.53
CA PRO A 110 3.31 -17.30 -1.43
C PRO A 110 2.13 -18.27 -1.25
N SER A 111 1.43 -18.17 -0.13
CA SER A 111 0.28 -19.02 0.18
C SER A 111 -0.70 -18.29 1.09
N ALA A 112 -1.99 -18.43 0.80
CA ALA A 112 -3.07 -17.90 1.64
C ALA A 112 -2.98 -18.38 3.10
N ARG A 113 -2.47 -19.60 3.35
CA ARG A 113 -2.27 -20.13 4.72
C ARG A 113 -1.28 -19.28 5.54
N MET A 114 -0.38 -18.57 4.87
CA MET A 114 0.58 -17.71 5.55
C MET A 114 -0.05 -16.42 6.07
N VAL A 115 -1.27 -16.05 5.64
CA VAL A 115 -1.98 -14.89 6.19
C VAL A 115 -2.28 -15.11 7.68
N ASP A 116 -2.71 -16.32 8.04
CA ASP A 116 -3.08 -16.66 9.42
C ASP A 116 -1.95 -17.32 10.23
N ALA A 117 -0.83 -17.66 9.56
CA ALA A 117 0.29 -18.31 10.23
C ALA A 117 1.08 -17.33 11.12
N PRO A 118 1.75 -17.80 12.20
CA PRO A 118 2.60 -16.94 13.06
C PRO A 118 3.78 -16.27 12.34
N PHE A 119 4.23 -16.83 11.21
CA PHE A 119 5.30 -16.30 10.38
C PHE A 119 4.83 -16.16 8.92
N PRO A 120 5.16 -15.07 8.20
CA PRO A 120 5.92 -13.88 8.65
C PRO A 120 5.18 -13.06 9.71
N LYS A 121 5.89 -12.29 10.54
CA LYS A 121 5.22 -11.52 11.61
C LYS A 121 4.36 -10.36 11.09
N ASN A 122 4.72 -9.84 9.93
CA ASN A 122 4.01 -8.75 9.26
C ASN A 122 3.27 -9.32 8.07
N LYS A 123 2.01 -8.95 7.94
CA LYS A 123 1.13 -9.36 6.86
C LYS A 123 0.66 -8.13 6.11
N LEU A 124 0.46 -8.32 4.82
CA LEU A 124 -0.20 -7.37 3.95
C LEU A 124 -1.17 -8.15 3.08
N LEU A 125 -2.37 -7.62 3.01
CA LEU A 125 -3.47 -8.10 2.20
C LEU A 125 -4.11 -6.87 1.55
N SER A 126 -4.50 -7.03 0.30
CA SER A 126 -5.30 -6.06 -0.44
C SER A 126 -6.66 -6.72 -0.65
N PRO A 127 -7.63 -6.57 0.28
CA PRO A 127 -8.93 -7.21 0.11
C PRO A 127 -9.66 -6.72 -1.14
N PHE A 128 -9.50 -5.44 -1.50
CA PHE A 128 -9.89 -4.90 -2.80
C PHE A 128 -8.68 -4.26 -3.50
N PRO A 129 -7.91 -5.02 -4.29
CA PRO A 129 -6.73 -4.48 -4.97
C PRO A 129 -7.10 -3.54 -6.14
N VAL A 130 -8.31 -3.68 -6.67
CA VAL A 130 -8.92 -2.73 -7.61
C VAL A 130 -10.33 -2.39 -7.14
N ALA A 131 -10.59 -1.10 -6.95
CA ALA A 131 -11.89 -0.56 -6.62
C ALA A 131 -12.13 0.79 -7.32
N THR A 132 -13.39 1.09 -7.60
CA THR A 132 -13.84 2.39 -8.13
C THR A 132 -14.45 3.20 -7.00
N PHE A 133 -14.09 4.47 -6.93
CA PHE A 133 -14.50 5.43 -5.91
C PHE A 133 -15.55 6.40 -6.47
N ALA A 134 -16.35 6.95 -5.56
CA ALA A 134 -17.35 7.98 -5.82
C ALA A 134 -17.57 8.82 -4.57
N GLY A 135 -18.12 10.01 -4.72
CA GLY A 135 -18.37 10.96 -3.64
C GLY A 135 -17.51 12.22 -3.78
N GLY A 136 -17.21 12.88 -2.66
CA GLY A 136 -16.53 14.17 -2.66
C GLY A 136 -15.40 14.26 -1.65
N LEU A 137 -14.41 15.08 -1.99
CA LEU A 137 -13.36 15.53 -1.08
C LEU A 137 -13.19 17.03 -1.19
N THR A 138 -13.03 17.73 -0.07
CA THR A 138 -12.68 19.16 -0.05
C THR A 138 -11.30 19.33 0.56
N TRP A 139 -10.43 20.07 -0.10
CA TRP A 139 -9.10 20.43 0.38
C TRP A 139 -8.66 21.79 -0.18
N GLY A 140 -8.07 22.64 0.65
CA GLY A 140 -7.59 23.97 0.21
C GLY A 140 -8.68 24.86 -0.38
N GLY A 141 -9.95 24.66 0.02
CA GLY A 141 -11.11 25.37 -0.53
C GLY A 141 -11.63 24.85 -1.87
N GLU A 142 -11.00 23.82 -2.45
CA GLU A 142 -11.44 23.14 -3.66
C GLU A 142 -12.22 21.87 -3.32
N THR A 143 -13.29 21.59 -4.07
CA THR A 143 -13.99 20.31 -4.01
C THR A 143 -13.62 19.46 -5.22
N TRP A 144 -13.24 18.22 -4.95
CA TRP A 144 -12.95 17.19 -5.94
C TRP A 144 -14.13 16.23 -6.00
N ASP A 145 -14.62 16.00 -7.21
CA ASP A 145 -15.52 14.91 -7.53
C ASP A 145 -14.68 13.63 -7.70
N LEU A 146 -14.97 12.63 -6.88
CA LEU A 146 -14.26 11.35 -6.87
C LEU A 146 -14.91 10.33 -7.82
N GLU A 147 -15.97 10.69 -8.54
CA GLU A 147 -16.66 9.78 -9.47
C GLU A 147 -15.68 9.14 -10.47
N GLY A 148 -15.64 7.81 -10.48
CA GLY A 148 -14.80 7.05 -11.39
C GLY A 148 -13.31 7.01 -11.01
N TRP A 149 -12.92 7.58 -9.87
CA TRP A 149 -11.55 7.45 -9.38
C TRP A 149 -11.22 5.97 -9.11
N VAL A 150 -9.97 5.58 -9.34
CA VAL A 150 -9.56 4.18 -9.22
C VAL A 150 -8.56 4.01 -8.10
N GLY A 151 -8.66 2.92 -7.36
CA GLY A 151 -7.90 2.76 -6.13
C GLY A 151 -7.91 1.35 -5.57
N MET A 152 -7.60 1.27 -4.28
CA MET A 152 -7.59 0.02 -3.53
C MET A 152 -8.04 0.20 -2.09
N GLU A 153 -8.38 -0.91 -1.45
CA GLU A 153 -8.46 -1.08 -0.01
C GLU A 153 -7.44 -2.12 0.45
N GLY A 154 -6.73 -1.82 1.53
CA GLY A 154 -5.63 -2.60 2.03
C GLY A 154 -5.67 -2.76 3.55
N HIS A 155 -5.21 -3.92 3.99
CA HIS A 155 -5.17 -4.33 5.37
C HIS A 155 -3.79 -4.92 5.70
N ASN A 156 -3.09 -4.31 6.65
CA ASN A 156 -1.81 -4.82 7.14
C ASN A 156 -1.81 -4.94 8.67
N TRP A 157 -1.08 -5.93 9.17
CA TRP A 157 -0.94 -6.15 10.62
C TRP A 157 0.35 -6.87 10.96
N GLY A 158 0.80 -6.70 12.21
CA GLY A 158 1.97 -7.42 12.72
C GLY A 158 2.42 -6.92 14.08
N ALA A 159 3.49 -7.51 14.60
CA ALA A 159 4.01 -7.15 15.93
C ALA A 159 4.82 -5.84 15.92
N ALA A 160 5.39 -5.46 14.78
CA ALA A 160 6.13 -4.21 14.57
C ALA A 160 6.37 -4.03 13.06
N HIS A 161 6.59 -2.80 12.60
CA HIS A 161 6.97 -2.58 11.20
C HIS A 161 8.31 -3.23 10.85
N SER A 162 8.48 -3.54 9.56
CA SER A 162 9.77 -4.04 9.04
C SER A 162 10.86 -2.97 9.24
N PRO A 163 12.14 -3.34 9.44
CA PRO A 163 13.21 -2.34 9.62
C PRO A 163 13.37 -1.39 8.44
N GLU A 164 13.15 -1.90 7.24
CA GLU A 164 13.30 -1.20 5.97
C GLU A 164 12.42 -1.90 4.93
N TYR A 165 11.67 -1.12 4.15
CA TYR A 165 10.95 -1.66 2.99
C TYR A 165 10.77 -0.61 1.89
N ALA A 166 10.56 -1.11 0.68
CA ALA A 166 9.80 -0.45 -0.36
C ALA A 166 8.52 -1.25 -0.65
N TRP A 167 7.38 -0.58 -0.74
CA TRP A 167 6.11 -1.16 -1.17
C TRP A 167 5.54 -0.30 -2.28
N GLY A 168 4.88 -0.93 -3.24
CA GLY A 168 4.13 -0.17 -4.21
C GLY A 168 3.03 -0.96 -4.89
N GLN A 169 2.04 -0.21 -5.35
CA GLN A 169 0.86 -0.71 -6.02
C GLN A 169 0.44 0.27 -7.11
N CYS A 170 0.00 -0.25 -8.25
CA CYS A 170 -0.60 0.56 -9.31
C CYS A 170 -1.71 -0.20 -10.02
N VAL A 171 -2.84 0.47 -10.21
CA VAL A 171 -3.90 0.04 -11.12
C VAL A 171 -3.65 0.70 -12.48
N PHE A 172 -3.86 -0.06 -13.56
CA PHE A 172 -3.76 0.37 -14.94
C PHE A 172 -5.14 0.18 -15.60
N PRO A 173 -6.06 1.17 -15.45
CA PRO A 173 -7.47 0.98 -15.81
C PRO A 173 -7.68 0.67 -17.30
N GLU A 174 -6.98 1.40 -18.19
CA GLU A 174 -7.11 1.23 -19.64
C GLU A 174 -6.69 -0.16 -20.10
N GLN A 175 -5.71 -0.76 -19.43
CA GLN A 175 -5.17 -2.08 -19.74
C GLN A 175 -5.86 -3.20 -18.96
N GLY A 176 -6.78 -2.88 -18.04
CA GLY A 176 -7.43 -3.86 -17.17
C GLY A 176 -6.41 -4.65 -16.35
N ALA A 177 -5.51 -3.94 -15.64
CA ALA A 177 -4.41 -4.57 -14.93
C ALA A 177 -4.11 -3.93 -13.57
N VAL A 178 -3.45 -4.67 -12.70
CA VAL A 178 -2.93 -4.19 -11.41
C VAL A 178 -1.59 -4.87 -11.10
N VAL A 179 -0.69 -4.12 -10.47
CA VAL A 179 0.54 -4.66 -9.87
C VAL A 179 0.59 -4.29 -8.40
N GLU A 180 1.04 -5.24 -7.57
CA GLU A 180 1.48 -4.96 -6.22
C GLU A 180 2.82 -5.66 -5.99
N ALA A 181 3.74 -4.98 -5.32
CA ALA A 181 5.03 -5.52 -4.99
C ALA A 181 5.57 -4.98 -3.67
N ALA A 182 6.49 -5.72 -3.07
CA ALA A 182 7.24 -5.26 -1.92
C ALA A 182 8.69 -5.77 -2.01
N SER A 183 9.61 -5.00 -1.46
CA SER A 183 10.99 -5.39 -1.15
C SER A 183 11.30 -4.98 0.27
N GLY A 184 11.56 -5.92 1.17
CA GLY A 184 11.71 -5.60 2.59
C GLY A 184 12.72 -6.47 3.32
N ARG A 185 13.21 -5.94 4.44
CA ARG A 185 14.05 -6.68 5.38
C ARG A 185 13.19 -7.23 6.52
N ILE A 186 13.64 -8.35 7.08
CA ILE A 186 13.01 -8.97 8.26
C ILE A 186 14.08 -9.09 9.34
N GLU A 187 13.70 -8.84 10.59
CA GLU A 187 14.58 -9.15 11.72
C GLU A 187 14.57 -10.64 12.06
N LEU A 188 15.76 -11.20 12.15
CA LEU A 188 16.04 -12.58 12.52
C LEU A 188 16.94 -12.56 13.77
N GLY A 189 16.32 -12.38 14.94
CA GLY A 189 17.05 -12.14 16.18
C GLY A 189 17.78 -10.79 16.12
N SER A 190 19.09 -10.79 16.39
CA SER A 190 19.94 -9.59 16.34
C SER A 190 20.45 -9.22 14.95
N ARG A 191 20.07 -9.99 13.91
CA ARG A 191 20.50 -9.76 12.53
C ARG A 191 19.34 -9.32 11.66
N THR A 192 19.63 -8.41 10.74
CA THR A 192 18.69 -8.02 9.69
C THR A 192 18.91 -8.89 8.46
N SER A 193 17.84 -9.43 7.89
CA SER A 193 17.94 -10.10 6.60
C SER A 193 18.34 -9.10 5.52
N PRO A 194 18.94 -9.59 4.44
CA PRO A 194 18.92 -8.87 3.18
C PRO A 194 17.49 -8.79 2.61
N LEU A 195 17.33 -7.98 1.56
CA LEU A 195 16.04 -7.72 0.96
C LEU A 195 15.41 -9.00 0.40
N PHE A 196 14.13 -9.18 0.72
CA PHE A 196 13.26 -10.15 0.12
C PHE A 196 12.16 -9.45 -0.65
N SER A 197 11.87 -9.94 -1.86
CA SER A 197 10.93 -9.28 -2.75
C SER A 197 9.82 -10.21 -3.19
N MET A 198 8.64 -9.64 -3.38
CA MET A 198 7.47 -10.31 -3.90
C MET A 198 6.79 -9.37 -4.89
N LEU A 199 6.23 -9.91 -5.96
CA LEU A 199 5.52 -9.15 -6.98
C LEU A 199 4.39 -9.99 -7.55
N VAL A 200 3.21 -9.40 -7.65
CA VAL A 200 2.02 -9.99 -8.24
C VAL A 200 1.48 -9.01 -9.28
N VAL A 201 1.17 -9.51 -10.47
CA VAL A 201 0.56 -8.74 -11.56
C VAL A 201 -0.69 -9.47 -12.01
N ARG A 202 -1.81 -8.77 -12.16
CA ARG A 202 -3.00 -9.28 -12.85
C ARG A 202 -3.23 -8.48 -14.11
N VAL A 203 -3.56 -9.15 -15.21
CA VAL A 203 -3.98 -8.55 -16.48
C VAL A 203 -5.17 -9.35 -16.99
N GLY A 204 -6.34 -8.71 -17.04
CA GLY A 204 -7.61 -9.41 -17.22
C GLY A 204 -7.76 -10.55 -16.21
N ASP A 205 -7.93 -11.78 -16.72
CA ASP A 205 -8.16 -12.97 -15.89
C ASP A 205 -6.86 -13.71 -15.49
N VAL A 206 -5.69 -13.18 -15.89
CA VAL A 206 -4.40 -13.86 -15.69
C VAL A 206 -3.61 -13.24 -14.55
N GLU A 207 -3.21 -14.07 -13.58
CA GLU A 207 -2.32 -13.67 -12.49
C GLU A 207 -0.89 -14.20 -12.71
N HIS A 208 0.08 -13.29 -12.74
CA HIS A 208 1.51 -13.57 -12.78
C HIS A 208 2.13 -13.35 -11.40
N ARG A 209 2.53 -14.44 -10.74
CA ARG A 209 3.16 -14.40 -9.42
C ARG A 209 4.68 -14.59 -9.46
N PHE A 210 5.37 -13.68 -8.78
CA PHE A 210 6.80 -13.69 -8.52
C PHE A 210 7.02 -13.58 -7.00
N ASP A 211 6.63 -14.62 -6.27
CA ASP A 211 6.55 -14.64 -4.80
C ASP A 211 7.49 -15.67 -4.16
N ARG A 212 8.24 -16.43 -4.97
CA ARG A 212 9.12 -17.47 -4.45
C ARG A 212 10.38 -16.87 -3.87
N ILE A 213 10.55 -17.06 -2.57
CA ILE A 213 11.71 -16.61 -1.79
C ILE A 213 12.97 -17.49 -2.03
N VAL A 214 12.89 -18.51 -2.91
CA VAL A 214 14.03 -19.40 -3.21
C VAL A 214 15.07 -18.70 -4.09
N ASP A 215 16.34 -18.79 -3.69
CA ASP A 215 17.51 -18.16 -4.31
C ASP A 215 17.40 -16.65 -4.54
N ARG A 216 18.12 -15.87 -3.72
CA ARG A 216 18.27 -14.42 -3.94
C ARG A 216 18.70 -14.02 -5.33
N TRP A 217 19.42 -14.87 -6.06
CA TRP A 217 19.84 -14.61 -7.44
C TRP A 217 18.69 -14.38 -8.41
N ARG A 218 17.46 -14.76 -8.04
CA ARG A 218 16.25 -14.61 -8.83
C ARG A 218 15.54 -13.27 -8.66
N GLN A 219 15.97 -12.46 -7.69
CA GLN A 219 15.44 -11.14 -7.40
C GLN A 219 16.58 -10.12 -7.30
N ARG A 220 16.38 -8.94 -7.86
CA ARG A 220 17.33 -7.82 -7.73
C ARG A 220 16.55 -6.57 -7.35
N PRO A 221 16.22 -6.41 -6.06
CA PRO A 221 15.68 -5.15 -5.55
C PRO A 221 16.80 -4.12 -5.40
N ASP A 222 16.51 -2.89 -5.77
CA ASP A 222 17.36 -1.72 -5.54
C ASP A 222 16.49 -0.57 -5.00
N LEU A 223 16.76 -0.17 -3.77
CA LEU A 223 16.02 0.88 -3.05
C LEU A 223 16.92 2.12 -3.01
N ASP A 224 16.93 2.87 -4.11
CA ASP A 224 17.73 4.09 -4.30
C ASP A 224 16.81 5.30 -4.33
N PHE A 225 16.42 5.78 -3.14
CA PHE A 225 15.43 6.84 -2.98
C PHE A 225 15.72 8.05 -3.90
N PRO A 226 14.71 8.60 -4.63
CA PRO A 226 13.28 8.28 -4.57
C PRO A 226 12.81 7.19 -5.55
N ARG A 227 13.75 6.40 -6.09
CA ARG A 227 13.50 5.34 -7.05
C ARG A 227 13.60 3.97 -6.40
N TRP A 228 12.67 3.09 -6.77
CA TRP A 228 12.72 1.68 -6.44
C TRP A 228 12.67 0.88 -7.74
N THR A 229 13.63 -0.04 -7.91
CA THR A 229 13.58 -1.03 -8.99
C THR A 229 13.57 -2.44 -8.45
N LEU A 230 12.90 -3.32 -9.18
CA LEU A 230 12.78 -4.72 -8.84
C LEU A 230 12.80 -5.57 -10.10
N GLU A 231 13.86 -6.36 -10.29
CA GLU A 231 13.88 -7.43 -11.29
C GLU A 231 13.53 -8.77 -10.63
N MET A 232 12.61 -9.52 -11.22
CA MET A 232 12.16 -10.83 -10.75
C MET A 232 12.27 -11.89 -11.84
N ARG A 233 12.67 -13.11 -11.47
CA ARG A 233 12.69 -14.29 -12.35
C ARG A 233 12.04 -15.47 -11.65
N GLY A 234 11.01 -16.05 -12.25
CA GLY A 234 10.20 -17.07 -11.58
C GLY A 234 9.55 -18.08 -12.52
N ARG A 235 8.53 -18.77 -11.99
CA ARG A 235 7.68 -19.66 -12.79
C ARG A 235 6.79 -18.90 -13.75
N ALA A 236 6.40 -17.67 -13.40
CA ALA A 236 5.60 -16.80 -14.25
C ALA A 236 6.38 -16.24 -15.45
N GLY A 237 7.71 -16.13 -15.37
CA GLY A 237 8.54 -15.53 -16.42
C GLY A 237 9.65 -14.66 -15.85
N ARG A 238 9.85 -13.50 -16.45
CA ARG A 238 10.65 -12.39 -15.91
C ARG A 238 9.76 -11.16 -15.77
N ALA A 239 10.05 -10.32 -14.78
CA ALA A 239 9.41 -9.03 -14.64
C ALA A 239 10.45 -7.99 -14.19
N ARG A 240 10.27 -6.74 -14.63
CA ARG A 240 10.99 -5.57 -14.13
C ARG A 240 9.98 -4.51 -13.75
N LEU A 241 9.97 -4.13 -12.48
CA LEU A 241 9.21 -3.00 -11.96
C LEU A 241 10.19 -1.84 -11.69
N GLU A 242 9.76 -0.64 -12.05
CA GLU A 242 10.38 0.61 -11.65
C GLU A 242 9.28 1.55 -11.16
N MET A 243 9.49 2.10 -9.96
CA MET A 243 8.63 3.12 -9.38
C MET A 243 9.50 4.29 -8.93
N THR A 244 9.07 5.49 -9.25
CA THR A 244 9.76 6.73 -8.87
C THR A 244 8.73 7.78 -8.52
N ALA A 245 8.96 8.53 -7.45
CA ALA A 245 8.18 9.74 -7.18
C ALA A 245 9.10 10.97 -7.10
N ASP A 246 8.51 12.14 -7.26
CA ASP A 246 9.14 13.38 -6.87
C ASP A 246 9.09 13.50 -5.33
N PRO A 247 10.23 13.71 -4.62
CA PRO A 247 10.22 13.97 -3.19
C PRO A 247 9.29 15.12 -2.76
N ALA A 248 9.07 16.12 -3.61
CA ALA A 248 8.11 17.20 -3.36
C ALA A 248 6.64 16.74 -3.47
N ALA A 249 6.39 15.62 -4.16
CA ALA A 249 5.10 14.94 -4.25
C ALA A 249 5.01 13.71 -3.32
N MET A 250 5.77 13.76 -2.21
CA MET A 250 5.73 12.77 -1.13
C MET A 250 5.38 13.45 0.19
N VAL A 251 4.92 12.65 1.15
CA VAL A 251 4.75 13.04 2.56
C VAL A 251 5.55 12.08 3.44
N CYS A 252 5.96 12.50 4.63
CA CYS A 252 6.74 11.67 5.55
C CYS A 252 5.92 11.34 6.80
N LEU A 253 5.53 10.08 6.96
CA LEU A 253 4.64 9.62 8.03
C LEU A 253 5.46 8.92 9.13
N GLY A 254 5.45 9.46 10.34
CA GLY A 254 6.14 8.92 11.52
C GLY A 254 5.33 7.81 12.18
N TYR A 255 5.71 6.56 11.94
CA TYR A 255 5.05 5.39 12.52
C TYR A 255 5.67 5.01 13.86
N ASP A 256 4.86 5.11 14.91
CA ASP A 256 5.22 4.58 16.21
C ASP A 256 5.17 3.05 16.17
N ASN A 257 6.21 2.41 16.70
CA ASN A 257 6.27 0.96 16.82
C ASN A 257 5.99 0.54 18.27
N PRO A 258 5.28 -0.57 18.51
CA PRO A 258 5.05 -1.05 19.88
C PRO A 258 6.35 -1.41 20.61
N ALA A 259 7.30 -2.01 19.89
CA ALA A 259 8.51 -2.61 20.45
C ALA A 259 9.82 -2.06 19.85
N ARG A 260 9.78 -0.95 19.11
CA ARG A 260 10.93 -0.37 18.39
C ARG A 260 10.89 1.16 18.38
N PRO A 261 12.01 1.82 18.04
CA PRO A 261 11.97 3.23 17.69
C PRO A 261 10.97 3.53 16.56
N ARG A 262 10.55 4.78 16.49
CA ARG A 262 9.74 5.30 15.38
C ARG A 262 10.42 5.02 14.04
N SER A 263 9.62 4.72 13.03
CA SER A 263 10.07 4.61 11.64
C SER A 263 9.38 5.68 10.79
N TYR A 264 9.97 6.05 9.66
CA TYR A 264 9.46 7.09 8.78
C TYR A 264 9.11 6.49 7.43
N CYS A 265 7.82 6.55 7.08
CA CYS A 265 7.31 6.12 5.79
C CYS A 265 7.22 7.31 4.84
N LEU A 266 8.12 7.36 3.86
CA LEU A 266 8.06 8.31 2.76
C LEU A 266 7.03 7.81 1.76
N ASN A 267 5.94 8.56 1.59
CA ASN A 267 4.71 8.08 0.98
C ASN A 267 4.32 8.97 -0.19
N SER A 268 4.25 8.38 -1.39
CA SER A 268 3.58 8.99 -2.54
C SER A 268 2.38 8.16 -2.94
N LYS A 269 1.36 8.85 -3.45
CA LYS A 269 0.22 8.22 -4.13
C LYS A 269 0.12 8.64 -5.59
N THR A 270 1.12 9.37 -6.10
CA THR A 270 1.21 9.90 -7.46
C THR A 270 2.50 9.48 -8.18
N ALA A 271 3.09 8.37 -7.76
CA ALA A 271 4.35 7.89 -8.33
C ALA A 271 4.18 7.42 -9.78
N ARG A 272 5.23 7.61 -10.58
CA ARG A 272 5.36 7.01 -11.90
C ARG A 272 5.67 5.53 -11.75
N VAL A 273 5.05 4.70 -12.58
CA VAL A 273 5.22 3.25 -12.61
C VAL A 273 5.54 2.80 -14.03
N ARG A 274 6.58 1.97 -14.16
CA ARG A 274 6.86 1.19 -15.37
C ARG A 274 7.02 -0.26 -14.99
N LEU A 275 6.27 -1.12 -15.65
CA LEU A 275 6.34 -2.56 -15.47
C LEU A 275 6.53 -3.21 -16.84
N SER A 276 7.54 -4.07 -16.98
CA SER A 276 7.64 -5.00 -18.09
C SER A 276 7.56 -6.43 -17.58
N VAL A 277 6.80 -7.27 -18.30
CA VAL A 277 6.65 -8.70 -17.99
C VAL A 277 6.92 -9.50 -19.25
N GLU A 278 7.87 -10.42 -19.16
CA GLU A 278 8.15 -11.46 -20.15
C GLU A 278 7.61 -12.78 -19.59
N PRO A 279 6.33 -13.12 -19.84
CA PRO A 279 5.77 -14.34 -19.30
C PRO A 279 6.41 -15.57 -19.95
N ARG A 280 6.46 -16.71 -19.23
CA ARG A 280 6.96 -17.98 -19.81
C ARG A 280 6.11 -18.47 -20.99
N ARG A 281 4.85 -18.08 -21.03
CA ARG A 281 3.86 -18.41 -22.06
C ARG A 281 3.09 -17.13 -22.38
N GLY A 282 2.90 -16.85 -23.66
CA GLY A 282 2.27 -15.62 -24.13
C GLY A 282 3.29 -14.57 -24.57
N ALA A 283 2.79 -13.44 -25.06
CA ALA A 283 3.61 -12.32 -25.49
C ALA A 283 4.09 -11.48 -24.29
N PRO A 284 5.29 -10.90 -24.34
CA PRO A 284 5.69 -9.85 -23.42
C PRO A 284 4.74 -8.65 -23.49
N PHE A 285 4.62 -7.93 -22.37
CA PHE A 285 3.82 -6.71 -22.30
C PHE A 285 4.47 -5.68 -21.35
N GLU A 286 4.09 -4.43 -21.55
CA GLU A 286 4.51 -3.30 -20.73
C GLU A 286 3.29 -2.53 -20.24
N LEU A 287 3.34 -2.08 -18.98
CA LEU A 287 2.34 -1.24 -18.36
C LEU A 287 3.02 0.00 -17.79
N THR A 288 2.43 1.16 -18.03
CA THR A 288 2.96 2.45 -17.57
C THR A 288 1.87 3.29 -16.98
N SER A 289 2.19 3.99 -15.90
CA SER A 289 1.36 5.05 -15.34
C SER A 289 2.24 6.22 -14.95
N GLU A 290 1.84 7.43 -15.31
CA GLU A 290 2.62 8.64 -15.00
C GLU A 290 2.40 9.12 -13.57
N HIS A 291 1.25 8.78 -12.97
CA HIS A 291 0.83 9.28 -11.64
C HIS A 291 -0.11 8.33 -10.87
N GLY A 292 -0.31 7.10 -11.32
CA GLY A 292 -1.22 6.14 -10.67
C GLY A 292 -0.58 5.34 -9.54
N GLY A 293 0.74 5.45 -9.31
CA GLY A 293 1.45 4.60 -8.37
C GLY A 293 1.35 5.04 -6.91
N ALA A 294 1.04 4.10 -6.02
CA ALA A 294 1.39 4.20 -4.62
C ALA A 294 2.83 3.72 -4.43
N LEU A 295 3.70 4.56 -3.88
CA LEU A 295 5.09 4.22 -3.58
C LEU A 295 5.41 4.59 -2.14
N GLU A 296 5.93 3.64 -1.39
CA GLU A 296 6.31 3.81 0.01
C GLU A 296 7.73 3.34 0.25
N PHE A 297 8.52 4.14 0.96
CA PHE A 297 9.80 3.73 1.55
C PHE A 297 9.74 3.88 3.07
N LEU A 298 9.91 2.78 3.79
CA LEU A 298 10.07 2.84 5.25
C LEU A 298 11.53 2.78 5.63
N ARG A 299 11.95 3.73 6.47
CA ARG A 299 13.34 3.89 6.91
C ARG A 299 13.42 4.41 8.36
N PRO A 300 14.60 4.33 9.02
CA PRO A 300 14.76 4.77 10.41
C PRO A 300 14.69 6.28 10.61
N ASP A 301 15.05 7.06 9.60
CA ASP A 301 15.17 8.52 9.67
C ASP A 301 14.39 9.20 8.53
N PRO A 302 13.83 10.41 8.75
CA PRO A 302 13.17 11.16 7.69
C PRO A 302 14.16 11.60 6.60
N VAL A 303 13.63 12.06 5.47
CA VAL A 303 14.40 12.68 4.39
C VAL A 303 14.06 14.16 4.36
N ALA A 304 15.07 15.02 4.33
CA ALA A 304 14.90 16.47 4.47
C ALA A 304 14.00 17.06 3.36
N GLU A 305 14.16 16.54 2.15
CA GLU A 305 13.45 16.91 0.94
C GLU A 305 11.97 16.48 0.92
N VAL A 306 11.55 15.59 1.83
CA VAL A 306 10.18 15.08 1.90
C VAL A 306 9.43 15.77 3.04
N GLN A 307 8.41 16.54 2.67
CA GLN A 307 7.57 17.31 3.59
C GLN A 307 6.09 17.18 3.21
N PRO A 308 5.15 17.32 4.15
CA PRO A 308 5.38 17.50 5.59
C PRO A 308 5.83 16.20 6.28
N VAL A 309 6.45 16.35 7.45
CA VAL A 309 6.69 15.26 8.42
C VAL A 309 5.58 15.27 9.46
N VAL A 310 4.85 14.17 9.60
CA VAL A 310 3.64 14.06 10.44
C VAL A 310 3.67 12.80 11.30
#